data_AF-A0A1I9YNZ3-F1
#
_entry.id   AF-A0A1I9YNZ3-F1
#
_cell.length_a   1.000
_cell.length_b   1.000
_cell.length_c   1.000
_cell.angle_alpha   90.00
_cell.angle_beta   90.00
_cell.angle_gamma   90.00
#
_symmetry.space_group_name_H-M   'P 1'
#
loop_
_entity.id
_entity.type
_entity.pdbx_description
1 polymer ?
#
loop_
_entity_poly.entity_id
_entity_poly.type
_entity_poly.pdbx_seq_one_letter_code
_entity_poly.pdbx_strand_id
1 'polypeptide(L)' 'MSQPEPNVDEVVQSIAEETDTPAETVSRMYTDTLAEIRSEAHVFDYVPLFAAKKVRNELRDKHHRKH' A
#
# COMPACT_ATOMS: atom_id res chain seq x y z
N MET A 1 8.78 -3.74 9.97
CA MET A 1 7.75 -3.33 10.95
C MET A 1 6.43 -3.42 10.24
N SER A 2 5.65 -4.48 10.48
CA SER A 2 4.27 -4.52 10.01
C SER A 2 3.50 -3.52 10.87
N GLN A 3 2.94 -2.47 10.28
CA GLN A 3 1.95 -1.67 11.00
C GLN A 3 0.83 -2.63 11.43
N PRO A 4 0.31 -2.52 12.66
CA PRO A 4 -0.87 -3.30 13.02
C PRO A 4 -1.97 -2.92 12.03
N GLU A 5 -2.51 -3.93 11.33
CA GLU A 5 -3.68 -3.73 10.49
C GLU A 5 -4.78 -3.13 11.38
N PRO A 6 -5.43 -2.03 10.97
CA PRO A 6 -6.52 -1.45 11.74
C PRO A 6 -7.62 -2.51 11.94
N ASN A 7 -8.19 -2.56 13.14
CA ASN A 7 -9.33 -3.43 13.40
C ASN A 7 -10.51 -2.98 12.52
N VAL A 8 -10.84 -3.79 11.51
CA VAL A 8 -11.86 -3.45 10.51
C VAL A 8 -13.21 -3.17 11.17
N ASP A 9 -13.56 -3.91 12.22
CA ASP A 9 -14.83 -3.73 12.92
C ASP A 9 -14.91 -2.37 13.63
N GLU A 10 -13.80 -1.90 14.21
CA GLU A 10 -13.72 -0.59 14.86
C GLU A 10 -13.85 0.54 13.82
N VAL A 11 -13.20 0.40 12.66
CA VAL A 11 -13.27 1.38 11.57
C VAL A 11 -14.70 1.45 11.01
N VAL A 12 -15.33 0.30 10.76
CA VAL A 12 -16.71 0.22 10.27
C VAL A 12 -17.68 0.85 11.27
N GLN A 13 -17.52 0.57 12.56
CA GLN A 13 -18.37 1.12 13.61
C GLN A 13 -18.21 2.64 13.74
N SER A 14 -16.98 3.17 13.70
CA SER A 14 -16.72 4.61 13.73
C SER A 14 -17.39 5.32 12.55
N ILE A 15 -17.24 4.78 11.34
CA ILE A 15 -17.84 5.37 10.13
C ILE A 15 -19.37 5.31 10.20
N ALA A 16 -19.94 4.20 10.67
CA ALA A 16 -21.39 4.06 10.84
C ALA A 16 -21.96 5.12 11.79
N GLU A 17 -21.28 5.36 12.93
CA GLU A 17 -21.66 6.38 13.90
C GLU A 17 -21.50 7.81 13.35
N GLU A 18 -20.39 8.09 12.65
CA GLU A 18 -20.11 9.41 12.06
C GLU A 18 -21.07 9.79 10.93
N THR A 19 -21.60 8.80 10.21
CA THR A 19 -22.40 9.01 8.99
C THR A 19 -23.88 8.68 9.17
N ASP A 20 -24.32 8.30 10.37
CA ASP A 20 -25.68 7.82 10.66
C ASP A 20 -26.14 6.73 9.66
N THR A 21 -25.22 5.83 9.32
CA THR A 21 -25.43 4.77 8.32
C THR A 21 -25.36 3.40 8.99
N PRO A 22 -26.22 2.43 8.63
CA PRO A 22 -26.15 1.09 9.22
C PRO A 22 -24.77 0.43 9.01
N ALA A 23 -24.22 -0.15 10.08
CA ALA A 23 -22.90 -0.80 10.07
C ALA A 23 -22.78 -1.90 9.00
N GLU A 24 -23.86 -2.63 8.71
CA GLU A 24 -23.89 -3.62 7.62
C GLU A 24 -23.64 -2.98 6.24
N THR A 25 -24.24 -1.80 6.00
CA THR A 25 -24.04 -1.05 4.75
C THR A 25 -22.62 -0.54 4.64
N VAL A 26 -22.08 0.02 5.73
CA VAL A 26 -20.69 0.49 5.81
C VAL A 26 -19.70 -0.65 5.62
N SER A 27 -19.94 -1.81 6.23
CA SER A 27 -19.10 -3.00 6.10
C SER A 27 -18.99 -3.48 4.66
N ARG A 28 -20.12 -3.54 3.94
CA ARG A 28 -20.12 -3.89 2.52
C ARG A 28 -19.35 -2.86 1.69
N MET A 29 -19.65 -1.58 1.86
CA MET A 29 -18.97 -0.50 1.12
C MET A 29 -17.46 -0.49 1.39
N TYR A 30 -17.06 -0.64 2.65
CA TYR A 30 -15.66 -0.69 3.04
C TYR A 30 -14.94 -1.87 2.38
N THR A 31 -15.56 -3.05 2.37
CA THR A 31 -14.99 -4.26 1.74
C THR A 31 -14.81 -4.07 0.24
N ASP A 32 -15.84 -3.55 -0.44
CA ASP A 32 -15.82 -3.30 -1.89
C ASP A 32 -14.74 -2.27 -2.25
N THR A 33 -14.69 -1.14 -1.54
CA THR A 33 -13.67 -0.09 -1.75
C THR A 33 -12.27 -0.59 -1.45
N LEU A 34 -12.08 -1.40 -0.39
CA LEU A 34 -10.77 -1.96 -0.07
C LEU A 34 -10.28 -2.92 -1.15
N ALA A 35 -11.17 -3.71 -1.75
CA ALA A 35 -10.83 -4.60 -2.86
C ALA A 35 -10.42 -3.82 -4.11
N GLU A 36 -11.17 -2.76 -4.45
CA GLU A 36 -10.85 -1.85 -5.56
C GLU A 36 -9.47 -1.22 -5.37
N ILE A 37 -9.24 -0.56 -4.23
CA ILE A 37 -7.96 0.08 -3.92
C ILE A 37 -6.82 -0.94 -3.95
N ARG A 38 -6.99 -2.14 -3.38
CA ARG A 38 -5.96 -3.19 -3.42
C ARG A 38 -5.64 -3.66 -4.84
N SER A 39 -6.62 -3.65 -5.74
CA SER A 39 -6.41 -4.05 -7.14
C SER A 39 -5.59 -3.01 -7.93
N GLU A 40 -5.74 -1.73 -7.61
CA GLU A 40 -5.05 -0.61 -8.28
C GLU A 40 -3.76 -0.18 -7.57
N ALA A 41 -3.58 -0.58 -6.31
CA ALA A 41 -2.42 -0.19 -5.51
C ALA A 41 -1.14 -0.89 -5.99
N HIS A 42 -0.45 -0.27 -6.94
CA HIS A 42 0.81 -0.79 -7.47
C HIS A 42 2.05 -0.27 -6.72
N VAL A 43 2.18 -0.63 -5.43
CA VAL A 43 3.38 -0.29 -4.64
C VAL A 43 4.66 -0.87 -5.28
N PHE A 44 4.54 -2.02 -5.94
CA PHE A 44 5.68 -2.74 -6.53
C PHE A 44 6.13 -2.21 -7.89
N ASP A 45 5.38 -1.32 -8.55
CA ASP A 45 5.74 -0.80 -9.88
C ASP A 45 7.03 0.03 -9.87
N TYR A 46 7.41 0.55 -8.70
CA TYR A 46 8.67 1.26 -8.52
C TYR A 46 9.87 0.33 -8.32
N VAL A 47 9.65 -0.96 -8.01
CA VAL A 47 10.73 -1.93 -7.72
C VAL A 47 11.71 -2.08 -8.89
N PRO A 48 11.27 -2.21 -10.15
CA PRO A 48 12.18 -2.24 -11.31
C PRO A 48 13.05 -0.97 -11.42
N LEU A 49 12.49 0.21 -11.10
CA LEU A 49 13.24 1.48 -11.13
C LEU A 49 14.34 1.52 -10.08
N PHE A 50 14.04 1.06 -8.86
CA PHE A 50 15.02 0.95 -7.79
C PHE A 50 16.11 -0.07 -8.11
N ALA A 51 15.74 -1.23 -8.66
CA ALA A 51 16.69 -2.24 -9.12
C ALA A 51 17.64 -1.66 -10.18
N ALA A 52 17.10 -0.98 -11.20
CA ALA A 52 17.91 -0.34 -12.24
C ALA A 52 18.85 0.74 -11.68
N LYS A 53 18.38 1.55 -10.73
CA LYS A 53 19.23 2.55 -10.05
C LYS A 53 20.39 1.87 -9.30
N LYS A 54 20.12 0.80 -8.56
CA LYS A 54 21.15 0.07 -7.80
C LYS A 54 22.21 -0.52 -8.74
N VAL A 55 21.77 -1.19 -9.82
CA VAL A 55 22.69 -1.77 -10.82
C VAL A 55 23.60 -0.70 -11.45
N ARG A 56 23.04 0.46 -11.83
CA ARG A 56 23.84 1.56 -12.39
C ARG A 56 24.91 2.06 -11.42
N ASN A 57 24.55 2.21 -10.14
CA ASN A 57 25.51 2.64 -9.12
C ASN A 57 26.63 1.61 -8.93
N GLU A 58 26.30 0.33 -8.82
CA GLU A 58 27.30 -0.73 -8.65
C GLU A 58 28.29 -0.81 -9.83
N LEU A 59 27.79 -0.65 -11.07
CA LEU A 59 28.66 -0.63 -12.26
C LEU A 59 29.57 0.59 -12.28
N ARG A 60 29.05 1.76 -11.91
CA ARG A 60 29.84 3.00 -11.82
C ARG A 60 30.94 2.86 -10.78
N ASP A 61 30.63 2.36 -9.59
CA ASP A 61 31.60 2.21 -8.50
C ASP A 61 32.72 1.22 -8.88
N LYS A 62 32.39 0.14 -9.60
CA LYS A 62 33.39 -0.80 -10.13
C LYS A 62 34.30 -0.18 -11.18
N HIS A 63 33.76 0.69 -12.04
CA HIS A 63 34.55 1.41 -13.03
C HIS A 63 35.53 2.39 -12.36
N HIS A 64 35.07 3.11 -11.33
CA HIS A 64 35.90 4.06 -10.58
C HIS A 64 37.02 3.40 -9.77
N ARG A 65 36.88 2.12 -9.37
CA ARG A 65 37.94 1.36 -8.68
C ARG A 65 39.00 0.76 -9.60
N LYS A 66 38.76 0.73 -10.92
CA LYS A 66 39.70 0.18 -11.91
C LYS A 66 40.66 1.22 -12.50
N HIS A 67 40.47 2.49 -12.16
CA HIS A 67 41.36 3.60 -12.49
C HIS A 67 42.14 4.02 -11.24
#